data_AF-A0A7X7I8G5-F1
#
_entry.id   AF-A0A7X7I8G5-F1
#
_cell.length_a   1.000
_cell.length_b   1.000
_cell.length_c   1.000
_cell.angle_alpha   90.00
_cell.angle_beta   90.00
_cell.angle_gamma   90.00
#
_symmetry.space_group_name_H-M   'P 1'
#
loop_
_entity.id
_entity.type
_entity.pdbx_description
1 polymer ?
#
loop_
_entity_poly.entity_id
_entity_poly.type
_entity_poly.pdbx_seq_one_letter_code
_entity_poly.pdbx_strand_id
1 'polypeptide(L)'
;NGRFCFLFNGGTTLRKGVDVLVNAYLSEFKADEPVCLVIKDSQMYGKGLAGKIIELCKRKDIAPMIYIADNLPYDDIPALYNACDCYVHPYRAEGYGLPIAEALACAKPVIVTGGGACLDFVEPDQAFFIKCTFEQMKEKNVSGMETVDYPFWLVPDMGHLQNLMRYVFNNRALAAEKGRAAGKNIRTYHTWKTAASRAAERIVALLKTTECISRDQLILSAEVYMENGDYTHAKEYFEQVLHLYGEDSAAYQGMGLVATQTEQFEDACEYFRRADLIRPASPEILFCWYNAALKAGKTEDLRLPLARACEVHTDNKELIILKETLLETL
;
A
#
# COMPACT_ATOMS: atom_id res chain seq x y z
N ASN A 1 -22.17 29.65 -18.71
CA ASN A 1 -23.27 30.55 -18.27
C ASN A 1 -22.87 31.53 -17.15
N GLY A 2 -21.59 31.87 -16.95
CA GLY A 2 -21.19 32.91 -15.98
C GLY A 2 -21.52 32.65 -14.50
N ARG A 3 -21.97 31.43 -14.15
CA ARG A 3 -22.23 31.01 -12.78
C ARG A 3 -20.91 30.74 -12.06
N PHE A 4 -20.89 31.02 -10.76
CA PHE A 4 -19.81 30.57 -9.87
C PHE A 4 -20.01 29.11 -9.52
N CYS A 5 -19.03 28.27 -9.82
CA CYS A 5 -19.12 26.82 -9.68
C CYS A 5 -18.30 26.31 -8.49
N PHE A 6 -18.98 25.76 -7.48
CA PHE A 6 -18.35 24.92 -6.47
C PHE A 6 -18.18 23.50 -6.99
N LEU A 7 -17.05 22.88 -6.68
CA LEU A 7 -16.74 21.50 -7.06
C LEU A 7 -16.52 20.62 -5.84
N PHE A 8 -17.14 19.46 -5.84
CA PHE A 8 -16.74 18.31 -5.04
C PHE A 8 -16.35 17.17 -5.97
N ASN A 9 -15.20 16.55 -5.71
CA ASN A 9 -14.68 15.40 -6.45
C ASN A 9 -14.30 14.31 -5.46
N GLY A 10 -15.05 13.20 -5.45
CA GLY A 10 -14.88 12.09 -4.52
C GLY A 10 -16.13 11.21 -4.39
N GLY A 11 -16.02 10.10 -3.67
CA GLY A 11 -17.15 9.19 -3.45
C GLY A 11 -18.28 9.84 -2.61
N THR A 12 -19.55 9.62 -2.97
CA THR A 12 -20.73 10.16 -2.24
C THR A 12 -21.05 9.42 -0.93
N THR A 13 -20.08 9.38 -0.02
CA THR A 13 -20.15 8.69 1.27
C THR A 13 -20.15 9.67 2.45
N LEU A 14 -20.68 9.25 3.61
CA LEU A 14 -20.68 10.06 4.83
C LEU A 14 -19.27 10.46 5.28
N ARG A 15 -18.28 9.58 5.07
CA ARG A 15 -16.86 9.85 5.35
C ARG A 15 -16.35 11.10 4.64
N LYS A 16 -16.79 11.33 3.40
CA LYS A 16 -16.38 12.47 2.57
C LYS A 16 -17.21 13.73 2.84
N GLY A 17 -18.28 13.63 3.63
CA GLY A 17 -19.08 14.77 4.07
C GLY A 17 -19.95 15.42 3.00
N VAL A 18 -20.24 14.71 1.89
CA VAL A 18 -21.09 15.26 0.82
C VAL A 18 -22.49 15.63 1.31
N ASP A 19 -23.00 14.95 2.36
CA ASP A 19 -24.23 15.32 3.05
C ASP A 19 -24.16 16.73 3.65
N VAL A 20 -23.06 17.06 4.33
CA VAL A 20 -22.84 18.38 4.93
C VAL A 20 -22.75 19.44 3.84
N LEU A 21 -22.04 19.13 2.75
CA LEU A 21 -21.90 20.03 1.60
C LEU A 21 -23.25 20.34 0.95
N VAL A 22 -24.02 19.31 0.61
CA VAL A 22 -25.30 19.49 -0.09
C VAL A 22 -26.28 20.27 0.79
N ASN A 23 -26.36 19.94 2.09
CA ASN A 23 -27.24 20.65 3.01
C ASN A 23 -26.81 22.11 3.23
N ALA A 24 -25.50 22.38 3.36
CA ALA A 24 -24.98 23.73 3.43
C ALA A 24 -25.32 24.54 2.17
N TYR A 25 -25.04 23.98 0.99
CA TYR A 25 -25.28 24.63 -0.30
C TYR A 25 -26.76 24.99 -0.51
N LEU A 26 -27.67 24.04 -0.28
CA LEU A 26 -29.10 24.24 -0.48
C LEU A 26 -29.73 25.20 0.53
N SER A 27 -29.13 25.34 1.70
CA SER A 27 -29.58 26.30 2.72
C SER A 27 -29.05 27.71 2.44
N GLU A 28 -27.86 27.82 1.85
CA GLU A 28 -27.18 29.10 1.62
C GLU A 28 -27.63 29.80 0.33
N PHE A 29 -27.86 29.05 -0.75
CA PHE A 29 -28.09 29.61 -2.07
C PHE A 29 -29.51 29.35 -2.61
N LYS A 30 -30.04 30.35 -3.32
CA LYS A 30 -31.36 30.27 -3.97
C LYS A 30 -31.26 29.87 -5.44
N ALA A 31 -32.41 29.47 -6.01
CA ALA A 31 -32.51 28.98 -7.39
C ALA A 31 -32.10 30.00 -8.47
N ASP A 32 -32.30 31.29 -8.20
CA ASP A 32 -32.03 32.41 -9.11
C ASP A 32 -30.61 32.98 -8.98
N GLU A 33 -29.85 32.56 -7.97
CA GLU A 33 -28.48 33.02 -7.79
C GLU A 33 -27.56 32.43 -8.88
N PRO A 34 -26.55 33.19 -9.35
CA PRO A 34 -25.64 32.73 -10.40
C PRO A 34 -24.57 31.80 -9.84
N VAL A 35 -25.00 30.66 -9.29
CA VAL A 35 -24.16 29.67 -8.61
C VAL A 35 -24.54 28.25 -9.09
N CYS A 36 -23.58 27.33 -9.02
CA CYS A 36 -23.79 25.92 -9.30
C CYS A 36 -22.91 25.07 -8.38
N LEU A 37 -23.43 23.94 -7.89
CA LEU A 37 -22.64 22.92 -7.23
C LEU A 37 -22.46 21.73 -8.18
N VAL A 38 -21.21 21.41 -8.50
CA VAL A 38 -20.83 20.26 -9.32
C VAL A 38 -20.32 19.16 -8.38
N ILE A 39 -20.94 17.99 -8.45
CA ILE A 39 -20.58 16.80 -7.68
C ILE A 39 -20.10 15.75 -8.67
N LYS A 40 -18.78 15.54 -8.71
CA LYS A 40 -18.16 14.43 -9.41
C LYS A 40 -18.01 13.25 -8.45
N ASP A 41 -18.74 12.17 -8.73
CA ASP A 41 -18.73 10.97 -7.89
C ASP A 41 -17.70 9.96 -8.36
N SER A 42 -16.90 9.40 -7.46
CA SER A 42 -16.07 8.24 -7.78
C SER A 42 -16.84 6.97 -7.42
N GLN A 43 -17.35 6.27 -8.44
CA GLN A 43 -18.10 5.01 -8.26
C GLN A 43 -17.26 3.88 -7.64
N MET A 44 -15.97 4.11 -7.40
CA MET A 44 -15.07 3.21 -6.67
C MET A 44 -15.49 3.00 -5.21
N TYR A 45 -16.31 3.90 -4.66
CA TYR A 45 -16.83 3.81 -3.29
C TYR A 45 -18.36 3.74 -3.34
N GLY A 46 -18.98 2.89 -2.49
CA GLY A 46 -20.40 2.53 -2.58
C GLY A 46 -21.39 3.71 -2.73
N LYS A 47 -22.58 3.42 -3.30
CA LYS A 47 -23.62 4.39 -3.67
C LYS A 47 -24.39 4.98 -2.47
N GLY A 48 -23.69 5.63 -1.53
CA GLY A 48 -24.28 6.12 -0.28
C GLY A 48 -25.39 7.14 -0.49
N LEU A 49 -25.08 8.29 -1.10
CA LEU A 49 -26.02 9.41 -1.27
C LEU A 49 -26.34 9.77 -2.71
N ALA A 50 -25.71 9.09 -3.69
CA ALA A 50 -25.86 9.34 -5.12
C ALA A 50 -27.33 9.50 -5.57
N GLY A 51 -28.20 8.56 -5.22
CA GLY A 51 -29.61 8.59 -5.65
C GLY A 51 -30.36 9.85 -5.19
N LYS A 52 -30.17 10.25 -3.93
CA LYS A 52 -30.79 11.48 -3.39
C LYS A 52 -30.26 12.72 -4.09
N ILE A 53 -28.95 12.77 -4.35
CA ILE A 53 -28.30 13.90 -5.04
C ILE A 53 -28.79 14.02 -6.48
N ILE A 54 -28.95 12.89 -7.19
CA ILE A 54 -29.50 12.87 -8.56
C ILE A 54 -30.93 13.43 -8.59
N GLU A 55 -31.78 13.06 -7.64
CA GLU A 55 -33.14 13.62 -7.56
C GLU A 55 -33.14 15.12 -7.26
N LEU A 56 -32.24 15.59 -6.40
CA LEU A 56 -32.06 17.03 -6.16
C LEU A 56 -31.62 17.76 -7.44
N CYS A 57 -30.71 17.20 -8.24
CA CYS A 57 -30.26 17.82 -9.50
C CYS A 57 -31.39 18.01 -10.53
N LYS A 58 -32.51 17.30 -10.42
CA LYS A 58 -33.68 17.46 -11.30
C LYS A 58 -34.59 18.62 -10.90
N ARG A 59 -34.49 19.12 -9.67
CA ARG A 59 -35.33 20.19 -9.15
C ARG A 59 -34.91 21.54 -9.72
N LYS A 60 -35.90 22.40 -10.01
CA LYS A 60 -35.71 23.74 -10.56
C LYS A 60 -35.98 24.86 -9.55
N ASP A 61 -36.57 24.52 -8.41
CA ASP A 61 -36.94 25.42 -7.33
C ASP A 61 -35.81 25.60 -6.29
N ILE A 62 -34.65 24.99 -6.53
CA ILE A 62 -33.46 25.07 -5.69
C ILE A 62 -32.25 25.54 -6.49
N ALA A 63 -31.18 25.93 -5.79
CA ALA A 63 -29.91 26.30 -6.41
C ALA A 63 -29.40 25.18 -7.35
N PRO A 64 -28.96 25.51 -8.59
CA PRO A 64 -28.56 24.49 -9.57
C PRO A 64 -27.48 23.54 -9.06
N MET A 65 -27.63 22.25 -9.38
CA MET A 65 -26.65 21.22 -9.08
C MET A 65 -26.42 20.34 -10.32
N ILE A 66 -25.19 19.86 -10.48
CA ILE A 66 -24.81 18.92 -11.54
C ILE A 66 -24.16 17.71 -10.88
N TYR A 67 -24.63 16.52 -11.22
CA TYR A 67 -24.05 15.26 -10.78
C TYR A 67 -23.38 14.55 -11.96
N ILE A 68 -22.10 14.22 -11.81
CA ILE A 68 -21.29 13.55 -12.85
C ILE A 68 -20.97 12.13 -12.37
N ALA A 69 -21.71 11.16 -12.88
CA ALA A 69 -21.57 9.74 -12.54
C ALA A 69 -20.42 9.06 -13.30
N ASP A 70 -20.11 9.53 -14.50
CA ASP A 70 -19.21 8.86 -15.44
C ASP A 70 -17.77 8.84 -14.93
N ASN A 71 -17.08 7.73 -15.09
CA ASN A 71 -15.64 7.70 -14.87
C ASN A 71 -14.99 8.55 -15.96
N LEU A 72 -14.44 9.69 -15.55
CA LEU A 72 -13.69 10.55 -16.46
C LEU A 72 -12.28 9.96 -16.63
N PRO A 73 -11.75 9.97 -17.86
CA PRO A 73 -10.32 9.74 -18.09
C PRO A 73 -9.47 10.63 -17.19
N TYR A 74 -8.33 10.13 -16.74
CA TYR A 74 -7.45 10.86 -15.83
C TYR A 74 -7.04 12.23 -16.41
N ASP A 75 -6.81 12.29 -17.73
CA ASP A 75 -6.43 13.51 -18.45
C ASP A 75 -7.56 14.57 -18.51
N ASP A 76 -8.82 14.17 -18.29
CA ASP A 76 -9.97 15.07 -18.29
C ASP A 76 -10.26 15.66 -16.90
N ILE A 77 -9.73 15.06 -15.83
CA ILE A 77 -9.92 15.53 -14.45
C ILE A 77 -9.40 16.97 -14.25
N PRO A 78 -8.20 17.37 -14.75
CA PRO A 78 -7.76 18.75 -14.69
C PRO A 78 -8.71 19.74 -15.38
N ALA A 79 -9.34 19.34 -16.48
CA ALA A 79 -10.32 20.18 -17.17
C ALA A 79 -11.55 20.43 -16.30
N LEU A 80 -12.04 19.42 -15.57
CA LEU A 80 -13.13 19.55 -14.61
C LEU A 80 -12.78 20.54 -13.48
N TYR A 81 -11.60 20.41 -12.86
CA TYR A 81 -11.14 21.36 -11.84
C TYR A 81 -11.05 22.79 -12.39
N ASN A 82 -10.56 22.94 -13.63
CA ASN A 82 -10.42 24.25 -14.25
C ASN A 82 -11.74 24.89 -14.69
N ALA A 83 -12.77 24.08 -14.97
CA ALA A 83 -14.12 24.54 -15.27
C ALA A 83 -14.90 25.03 -14.04
N CYS A 84 -14.37 24.82 -12.83
CA CYS A 84 -14.95 25.26 -11.57
C CYS A 84 -14.12 26.37 -10.91
N ASP A 85 -14.74 27.09 -9.97
CA ASP A 85 -14.16 28.27 -9.32
C ASP A 85 -13.60 27.97 -7.93
N CYS A 86 -14.23 27.06 -7.18
CA CYS A 86 -13.79 26.70 -5.83
C CYS A 86 -14.05 25.22 -5.56
N TYR A 87 -13.06 24.53 -4.96
CA TYR A 87 -13.23 23.16 -4.51
C TYR A 87 -13.72 23.14 -3.06
N VAL A 88 -14.62 22.21 -2.73
CA VAL A 88 -15.23 22.11 -1.38
C VAL A 88 -15.22 20.66 -0.93
N HIS A 89 -14.67 20.40 0.26
CA HIS A 89 -14.54 19.04 0.79
C HIS A 89 -14.64 19.04 2.33
N PRO A 90 -15.87 19.03 2.88
CA PRO A 90 -16.10 18.97 4.33
C PRO A 90 -15.99 17.52 4.84
N TYR A 91 -14.85 16.87 4.60
CA TYR A 91 -14.68 15.47 4.99
C TYR A 91 -14.74 15.28 6.50
N ARG A 92 -15.15 14.09 6.93
CA ARG A 92 -15.05 13.63 8.31
C ARG A 92 -13.78 12.82 8.58
N ALA A 93 -13.28 12.10 7.58
CA ALA A 93 -11.98 11.44 7.64
C ALA A 93 -11.37 11.30 6.24
N GLU A 94 -10.07 11.59 6.12
CA GLU A 94 -9.28 11.41 4.92
C GLU A 94 -7.89 10.87 5.25
N GLY A 95 -7.32 10.06 4.36
CA GLY A 95 -5.97 9.54 4.50
C GLY A 95 -4.91 10.57 4.09
N TYR A 96 -4.98 11.02 2.83
CA TYR A 96 -4.15 12.13 2.33
C TYR A 96 -5.02 13.29 1.84
N GLY A 97 -6.10 13.00 1.11
CA GLY A 97 -6.93 14.06 0.49
C GLY A 97 -6.40 14.45 -0.89
N LEU A 98 -6.06 13.47 -1.74
CA LEU A 98 -5.61 13.69 -3.12
C LEU A 98 -6.49 14.67 -3.91
N PRO A 99 -7.83 14.62 -3.83
CA PRO A 99 -8.67 15.61 -4.53
C PRO A 99 -8.47 17.07 -4.08
N ILE A 100 -8.03 17.29 -2.84
CA ILE A 100 -7.65 18.61 -2.31
C ILE A 100 -6.32 19.04 -2.94
N ALA A 101 -5.33 18.15 -2.96
CA ALA A 101 -4.04 18.41 -3.58
C ALA A 101 -4.18 18.69 -5.10
N GLU A 102 -5.05 17.97 -5.80
CA GLU A 102 -5.38 18.18 -7.21
C GLU A 102 -6.04 19.56 -7.45
N ALA A 103 -6.98 19.95 -6.60
CA ALA A 103 -7.62 21.27 -6.66
C ALA A 103 -6.58 22.39 -6.50
N LEU A 104 -5.70 22.27 -5.50
CA LEU A 104 -4.61 23.20 -5.27
C LEU A 104 -3.64 23.21 -6.46
N ALA A 105 -3.30 22.04 -7.03
CA ALA A 105 -2.42 21.94 -8.18
C ALA A 105 -3.00 22.67 -9.40
N CYS A 106 -4.34 22.67 -9.53
CA CYS A 106 -5.09 23.46 -10.51
C CYS A 106 -5.29 24.94 -10.11
N ALA A 107 -4.61 25.41 -9.06
CA ALA A 107 -4.70 26.77 -8.52
C ALA A 107 -6.11 27.19 -8.07
N LYS A 108 -6.95 26.23 -7.66
CA LYS A 108 -8.30 26.50 -7.18
C LYS A 108 -8.30 26.81 -5.68
N PRO A 109 -9.04 27.83 -5.21
CA PRO A 109 -9.32 27.95 -3.79
C PRO A 109 -10.03 26.71 -3.28
N VAL A 110 -9.73 26.34 -2.04
CA VAL A 110 -10.31 25.17 -1.38
C VAL A 110 -11.01 25.57 -0.08
N ILE A 111 -12.22 25.07 0.12
CA ILE A 111 -12.94 25.09 1.40
C ILE A 111 -12.93 23.67 1.95
N VAL A 112 -12.18 23.41 3.03
CA VAL A 112 -11.91 22.04 3.52
C VAL A 112 -12.00 21.98 5.04
N THR A 113 -12.27 20.79 5.59
CA THR A 113 -12.28 20.60 7.05
C THR A 113 -10.95 21.01 7.67
N GLY A 114 -10.98 21.87 8.68
CA GLY A 114 -9.81 22.38 9.42
C GLY A 114 -9.19 21.38 10.40
N GLY A 115 -9.02 20.13 9.96
CA GLY A 115 -8.48 19.04 10.77
C GLY A 115 -8.06 17.85 9.90
N GLY A 116 -7.21 16.97 10.43
CA GLY A 116 -6.77 15.75 9.74
C GLY A 116 -5.74 15.99 8.63
N ALA A 117 -5.65 15.05 7.68
CA ALA A 117 -4.52 14.92 6.77
C ALA A 117 -4.23 16.13 5.86
N CYS A 118 -5.22 16.98 5.55
CA CYS A 118 -4.94 18.14 4.69
C CYS A 118 -4.00 19.15 5.35
N LEU A 119 -3.92 19.16 6.69
CA LEU A 119 -3.03 20.07 7.42
C LEU A 119 -1.55 19.74 7.24
N ASP A 120 -1.21 18.56 6.72
CA ASP A 120 0.18 18.16 6.43
C ASP A 120 0.76 18.87 5.19
N PHE A 121 -0.09 19.50 4.37
CA PHE A 121 0.33 20.15 3.12
C PHE A 121 -0.41 21.45 2.78
N VAL A 122 -1.36 21.88 3.61
CA VAL A 122 -2.10 23.12 3.44
C VAL A 122 -1.88 24.01 4.65
N GLU A 123 -1.15 25.11 4.45
CA GLU A 123 -0.86 26.06 5.52
C GLU A 123 -2.11 26.88 5.93
N PRO A 124 -2.14 27.45 7.16
CA PRO A 124 -3.30 28.19 7.68
C PRO A 124 -3.87 29.28 6.77
N ASP A 125 -3.02 29.95 5.99
CA ASP A 125 -3.40 31.02 5.07
C ASP A 125 -3.75 30.53 3.66
N GLN A 126 -3.68 29.24 3.38
CA GLN A 126 -3.80 28.66 2.03
C GLN A 126 -5.17 28.09 1.68
N ALA A 127 -6.03 27.90 2.67
CA ALA A 127 -7.39 27.44 2.48
C ALA A 127 -8.41 28.28 3.25
N PHE A 128 -9.67 27.94 3.05
CA PHE A 128 -10.80 28.35 3.88
C PHE A 128 -11.18 27.15 4.76
N PHE A 129 -10.64 27.12 5.98
CA PHE A 129 -10.82 25.98 6.88
C PHE A 129 -12.17 26.00 7.60
N ILE A 130 -12.94 24.93 7.43
CA ILE A 130 -14.20 24.72 8.13
C ILE A 130 -13.87 24.36 9.58
N LYS A 131 -14.66 24.88 10.52
CA LYS A 131 -14.50 24.54 11.95
C LYS A 131 -14.97 23.11 12.13
N CYS A 132 -14.35 22.35 13.01
CA CYS A 132 -14.80 21.00 13.30
C CYS A 132 -14.58 20.63 14.77
N THR A 133 -15.38 19.68 15.25
CA THR A 133 -15.17 18.99 16.52
C THR A 133 -14.69 17.56 16.27
N PHE A 134 -14.22 16.89 17.33
CA PHE A 134 -13.83 15.49 17.30
C PHE A 134 -14.91 14.65 17.95
N GLU A 135 -15.33 13.58 17.28
CA GLU A 135 -16.24 12.58 17.82
C GLU A 135 -15.56 11.21 17.81
N GLN A 136 -15.17 10.73 19.00
CA GLN A 136 -14.52 9.43 19.15
C GLN A 136 -15.55 8.31 18.98
N MET A 137 -15.18 7.28 18.23
CA MET A 137 -15.98 6.06 18.06
C MET A 137 -15.88 5.19 19.32
N LYS A 138 -16.95 4.44 19.60
CA LYS A 138 -17.07 3.61 20.81
C LYS A 138 -16.27 2.31 20.75
N GLU A 139 -15.85 1.91 19.56
CA GLU A 139 -15.20 0.62 19.32
C GLU A 139 -13.87 0.86 18.62
N LYS A 140 -12.86 0.05 18.94
CA LYS A 140 -11.57 0.00 18.23
C LYS A 140 -11.70 -0.79 16.93
N ASN A 141 -12.65 -0.38 16.09
CA ASN A 141 -12.96 -1.09 14.86
C ASN A 141 -13.34 -0.11 13.75
N VAL A 142 -12.80 -0.35 12.56
CA VAL A 142 -13.24 0.30 11.32
C VAL A 142 -13.54 -0.79 10.29
N SER A 143 -14.83 -0.94 9.96
CA SER A 143 -15.27 -1.87 8.90
C SER A 143 -14.79 -3.33 9.10
N GLY A 144 -14.77 -3.81 10.34
CA GLY A 144 -14.37 -5.18 10.69
C GLY A 144 -12.88 -5.32 11.00
N MET A 145 -12.06 -4.28 10.82
CA MET A 145 -10.65 -4.30 11.18
C MET A 145 -10.45 -3.69 12.57
N GLU A 146 -9.82 -4.45 13.48
CA GLU A 146 -9.39 -3.95 14.78
C GLU A 146 -8.35 -2.84 14.60
N THR A 147 -8.51 -1.73 15.33
CA THR A 147 -7.61 -0.59 15.29
C THR A 147 -6.78 -0.50 16.57
N VAL A 148 -5.57 0.05 16.47
CA VAL A 148 -4.66 0.23 17.62
C VAL A 148 -5.31 1.05 18.74
N ASP A 149 -6.09 2.07 18.35
CA ASP A 149 -6.87 2.87 19.27
C ASP A 149 -8.26 3.23 18.72
N TYR A 150 -9.10 3.85 19.55
CA TYR A 150 -10.45 4.26 19.17
C TYR A 150 -10.41 5.28 18.02
N PRO A 151 -10.99 4.96 16.85
CA PRO A 151 -11.07 5.89 15.73
C PRO A 151 -11.91 7.10 16.09
N PHE A 152 -11.83 8.16 15.29
CA PHE A 152 -12.63 9.36 15.49
C PHE A 152 -13.07 9.96 14.15
N TRP A 153 -14.17 10.70 14.21
CA TRP A 153 -14.64 11.57 13.14
C TRP A 153 -14.25 13.01 13.43
N LEU A 154 -13.84 13.73 12.39
CA LEU A 154 -13.95 15.18 12.36
C LEU A 154 -15.39 15.51 11.99
N VAL A 155 -16.07 16.28 12.83
CA VAL A 155 -17.45 16.71 12.57
C VAL A 155 -17.42 18.16 12.09
N PRO A 156 -17.50 18.41 10.76
CA PRO A 156 -17.44 19.76 10.23
C PRO A 156 -18.70 20.55 10.58
N ASP A 157 -18.52 21.82 10.94
CA ASP A 157 -19.57 22.77 11.23
C ASP A 157 -20.25 23.22 9.93
N MET A 158 -21.50 22.79 9.75
CA MET A 158 -22.29 23.12 8.56
C MET A 158 -22.57 24.62 8.42
N GLY A 159 -22.83 25.32 9.52
CA GLY A 159 -23.11 26.76 9.50
C GLY A 159 -21.87 27.58 9.12
N HIS A 160 -20.69 27.16 9.58
CA HIS A 160 -19.43 27.75 9.16
C HIS A 160 -19.15 27.48 7.69
N LEU A 161 -19.42 26.25 7.20
CA LEU A 161 -19.31 25.93 5.78
C LEU A 161 -20.20 26.85 4.92
N GLN A 162 -21.46 27.07 5.30
CA GLN A 162 -22.37 28.02 4.62
C GLN A 162 -21.75 29.41 4.51
N ASN A 163 -21.29 29.96 5.64
CA ASN A 163 -20.66 31.27 5.71
C ASN A 163 -19.41 31.37 4.82
N LEU A 164 -18.57 30.33 4.79
CA LEU A 164 -17.38 30.27 3.94
C LEU A 164 -17.75 30.21 2.46
N MET A 165 -18.75 29.41 2.08
CA MET A 165 -19.23 29.34 0.69
C MET A 165 -19.75 30.70 0.24
N ARG A 166 -20.58 31.38 1.05
CA ARG A 166 -21.06 32.73 0.76
C ARG A 166 -19.92 33.74 0.66
N TYR A 167 -18.96 33.67 1.57
CA TYR A 167 -17.79 34.56 1.57
C TYR A 167 -16.98 34.39 0.29
N VAL A 168 -16.66 33.16 -0.12
CA VAL A 168 -15.90 32.87 -1.34
C VAL A 168 -16.68 33.30 -2.59
N PHE A 169 -17.99 33.04 -2.64
CA PHE A 169 -18.86 33.46 -3.74
C PHE A 169 -18.85 34.99 -3.94
N ASN A 170 -18.84 35.76 -2.85
CA ASN A 170 -18.81 37.22 -2.87
C ASN A 170 -17.40 37.79 -3.09
N ASN A 171 -16.34 37.06 -2.72
CA ASN A 171 -14.94 37.52 -2.74
C ASN A 171 -14.09 36.73 -3.74
N ARG A 172 -14.57 36.59 -4.98
CA ARG A 172 -13.99 35.71 -6.01
C ARG A 172 -12.51 35.99 -6.30
N ALA A 173 -12.14 37.26 -6.44
CA ALA A 173 -10.76 37.65 -6.76
C ALA A 173 -9.78 37.26 -5.64
N LEU A 174 -10.18 37.51 -4.38
CA LEU A 174 -9.39 37.13 -3.21
C LEU A 174 -9.28 35.61 -3.08
N ALA A 175 -10.38 34.88 -3.30
CA ALA A 175 -10.35 33.42 -3.30
C ALA A 175 -9.41 32.88 -4.38
N ALA A 176 -9.49 33.41 -5.61
CA ALA A 176 -8.61 33.02 -6.71
C ALA A 176 -7.13 33.33 -6.43
N GLU A 177 -6.83 34.44 -5.76
CA GLU A 177 -5.47 34.75 -5.31
C GLU A 177 -4.96 33.74 -4.28
N LYS A 178 -5.76 33.43 -3.26
CA LYS A 178 -5.43 32.39 -2.27
C LYS A 178 -5.17 31.02 -2.94
N GLY A 179 -6.02 30.62 -3.87
CA GLY A 179 -5.85 29.38 -4.65
C GLY A 179 -4.56 29.35 -5.48
N ARG A 180 -4.18 30.47 -6.10
CA ARG A 180 -2.92 30.60 -6.85
C ARG A 180 -1.70 30.48 -5.94
N ALA A 181 -1.73 31.13 -4.77
CA ALA A 181 -0.66 31.07 -3.79
C ALA A 181 -0.48 29.64 -3.25
N ALA A 182 -1.57 29.01 -2.80
CA ALA A 182 -1.56 27.63 -2.31
C ALA A 182 -1.13 26.63 -3.39
N GLY A 183 -1.56 26.85 -4.63
CA GLY A 183 -1.16 26.01 -5.76
C GLY A 183 0.33 26.06 -6.08
N LYS A 184 1.03 27.17 -5.78
CA LYS A 184 2.49 27.22 -5.91
C LYS A 184 3.16 26.26 -4.94
N ASN A 185 2.68 26.18 -3.70
CA ASN A 185 3.27 25.30 -2.68
C ASN A 185 3.11 23.83 -3.04
N ILE A 186 1.90 23.37 -3.36
CA ILE A 186 1.67 21.96 -3.69
C ILE A 186 2.51 21.50 -4.89
N ARG A 187 2.61 22.32 -5.95
CA ARG A 187 3.41 22.01 -7.15
C ARG A 187 4.92 22.03 -6.90
N THR A 188 5.37 22.70 -5.83
CA THR A 188 6.79 22.79 -5.48
C THR A 188 7.20 21.65 -4.56
N TYR A 189 6.41 21.37 -3.52
CA TYR A 189 6.83 20.52 -2.41
C TYR A 189 6.15 19.15 -2.38
N HIS A 190 4.91 19.04 -2.86
CA HIS A 190 4.11 17.82 -2.78
C HIS A 190 3.96 17.16 -4.14
N THR A 191 5.09 16.79 -4.74
CA THR A 191 5.16 16.13 -6.04
C THR A 191 5.53 14.65 -5.91
N TRP A 192 5.18 13.85 -6.92
CA TRP A 192 5.63 12.46 -7.01
C TRP A 192 7.17 12.34 -6.97
N LYS A 193 7.89 13.27 -7.60
CA LYS A 193 9.36 13.33 -7.55
C LYS A 193 9.86 13.51 -6.13
N THR A 194 9.27 14.45 -5.37
CA THR A 194 9.65 14.68 -3.97
C THR A 194 9.35 13.46 -3.10
N ALA A 195 8.17 12.84 -3.26
CA ALA A 195 7.79 11.64 -2.52
C ALA A 195 8.73 10.46 -2.81
N ALA A 196 9.03 10.20 -4.09
CA ALA A 196 9.95 9.14 -4.50
C ALA A 196 11.37 9.38 -3.95
N SER A 197 11.84 10.63 -3.97
CA SER A 197 13.17 10.98 -3.44
C SER A 197 13.27 10.71 -1.94
N ARG A 198 12.26 11.14 -1.16
CA ARG A 198 12.20 10.87 0.30
C ARG A 198 12.13 9.38 0.62
N ALA A 199 11.36 8.61 -0.14
CA ALA A 199 11.29 7.16 0.02
C ALA A 199 12.65 6.50 -0.26
N ALA A 200 13.32 6.88 -1.35
CA ALA A 200 14.65 6.38 -1.70
C ALA A 200 15.70 6.73 -0.63
N GLU A 201 15.72 7.98 -0.15
CA GLU A 201 16.60 8.42 0.94
C GLU A 201 16.40 7.58 2.20
N ARG A 202 15.15 7.26 2.56
CA ARG A 202 14.85 6.43 3.73
C ARG A 202 15.30 4.99 3.54
N ILE A 203 15.10 4.40 2.36
CA ILE A 203 15.58 3.04 2.04
C ILE A 203 17.11 3.00 2.17
N VAL A 204 17.82 3.96 1.57
CA VAL A 204 19.28 4.05 1.67
C VAL A 204 19.75 4.22 3.12
N ALA A 205 19.04 5.04 3.92
CA ALA A 205 19.37 5.21 5.33
C ALA A 205 19.19 3.90 6.12
N LEU A 206 18.12 3.15 5.87
CA LEU A 206 17.86 1.87 6.54
C LEU A 206 18.92 0.82 6.19
N LEU A 207 19.32 0.74 4.92
CA LEU A 207 20.38 -0.15 4.45
C LEU A 207 21.74 0.16 5.08
N LYS A 208 22.01 1.43 5.43
CA LYS A 208 23.25 1.83 6.13
C LYS A 208 23.24 1.46 7.62
N THR A 209 22.06 1.35 8.22
CA THR A 209 21.90 1.03 9.66
C THR A 209 21.75 -0.45 9.94
N THR A 210 21.46 -1.25 8.91
CA THR A 210 21.54 -2.71 9.01
C THR A 210 22.96 -3.10 8.62
N GLU A 211 23.72 -3.70 9.53
CA GLU A 211 24.82 -4.59 9.12
C GLU A 211 24.15 -5.72 8.34
N CYS A 212 23.95 -5.52 7.05
CA CYS A 212 23.42 -6.55 6.17
C CYS A 212 24.55 -7.56 6.01
N ILE A 213 24.61 -8.54 6.91
CA ILE A 213 25.46 -9.72 6.72
C ILE A 213 24.94 -10.37 5.45
N SER A 214 25.76 -10.32 4.40
CA SER A 214 25.40 -10.87 3.10
C SER A 214 25.09 -12.36 3.25
N ARG A 215 24.25 -12.89 2.35
CA ARG A 215 23.95 -14.32 2.25
C ARG A 215 25.23 -15.16 2.36
N ASP A 216 26.26 -14.81 1.58
CA ASP A 216 27.51 -15.58 1.53
C ASP A 216 28.31 -15.49 2.83
N GLN A 217 28.25 -14.36 3.55
CA GLN A 217 28.86 -14.25 4.88
C GLN A 217 28.13 -15.13 5.92
N LEU A 218 26.80 -15.20 5.87
CA LEU A 218 26.03 -16.08 6.76
C LEU A 218 26.33 -17.56 6.48
N ILE A 219 26.40 -17.95 5.19
CA ILE A 219 26.78 -19.32 4.79
C ILE A 219 28.19 -19.64 5.27
N LEU A 220 29.16 -18.74 5.03
CA LEU A 220 30.53 -18.94 5.48
C LEU A 220 30.63 -19.04 7.00
N SER A 221 29.89 -18.19 7.75
CA SER A 221 29.81 -18.31 9.20
C SER A 221 29.26 -19.65 9.64
N ALA A 222 28.17 -20.12 9.02
CA ALA A 222 27.58 -21.42 9.31
C ALA A 222 28.57 -22.57 9.05
N GLU A 223 29.28 -22.55 7.92
CA GLU A 223 30.31 -23.53 7.56
C GLU A 223 31.46 -23.56 8.59
N VAL A 224 31.92 -22.38 9.05
CA VAL A 224 32.94 -22.29 10.10
C VAL A 224 32.47 -22.91 11.42
N TYR A 225 31.21 -22.70 11.82
CA TYR A 225 30.66 -23.35 13.01
C TYR A 225 30.51 -24.86 12.81
N MET A 226 30.14 -25.32 11.62
CA MET A 226 30.09 -26.75 11.29
C MET A 226 31.46 -27.42 11.39
N GLU A 227 32.52 -26.80 10.86
CA GLU A 227 33.89 -27.33 10.94
C GLU A 227 34.39 -27.45 12.38
N ASN A 228 33.92 -26.56 13.25
CA ASN A 228 34.21 -26.58 14.69
C ASN A 228 33.32 -27.54 15.49
N GLY A 229 32.36 -28.23 14.84
CA GLY A 229 31.42 -29.14 15.49
C GLY A 229 30.31 -28.45 16.29
N ASP A 230 30.16 -27.14 16.16
CA ASP A 230 29.10 -26.37 16.81
C ASP A 230 27.86 -26.30 15.91
N TYR A 231 27.12 -27.40 15.92
CA TYR A 231 25.95 -27.57 15.05
C TYR A 231 24.77 -26.65 15.43
N THR A 232 24.73 -26.18 16.68
CA THR A 232 23.67 -25.28 17.15
C THR A 232 23.79 -23.92 16.47
N HIS A 233 24.96 -23.30 16.55
CA HIS A 233 25.17 -21.99 15.91
C HIS A 233 25.16 -22.10 14.39
N ALA A 234 25.71 -23.19 13.82
CA ALA A 234 25.62 -23.43 12.38
C ALA A 234 24.15 -23.41 11.88
N LYS A 235 23.26 -24.09 12.61
CA LYS A 235 21.82 -24.10 12.32
C LYS A 235 21.21 -22.70 12.36
N GLU A 236 21.51 -21.91 13.40
CA GLU A 236 21.00 -20.55 13.55
C GLU A 236 21.38 -19.65 12.36
N TYR A 237 22.62 -19.77 11.86
CA TYR A 237 23.04 -19.00 10.68
C TYR A 237 22.34 -19.45 9.39
N PHE A 238 22.13 -20.74 9.18
CA PHE A 238 21.33 -21.21 8.04
C PHE A 238 19.86 -20.79 8.14
N GLU A 239 19.25 -20.82 9.33
CA GLU A 239 17.90 -20.31 9.56
C GLU A 239 17.80 -18.80 9.28
N GLN A 240 18.82 -18.02 9.64
CA GLN A 240 18.91 -16.61 9.27
C GLN A 240 18.98 -16.41 7.76
N VAL A 241 19.69 -17.26 7.01
CA VAL A 241 19.69 -17.19 5.53
C VAL A 241 18.27 -17.38 5.01
N LEU A 242 17.55 -18.40 5.49
CA LEU A 242 16.18 -18.69 5.05
C LEU A 242 15.19 -17.58 5.45
N HIS A 243 15.39 -16.97 6.62
CA HIS A 243 14.57 -15.87 7.10
C HIS A 243 14.76 -14.58 6.28
N LEU A 244 16.00 -14.24 5.97
CA LEU A 244 16.36 -12.97 5.32
C LEU A 244 16.30 -13.03 3.79
N TYR A 245 16.62 -14.18 3.21
CA TYR A 245 16.79 -14.35 1.76
C TYR A 245 15.80 -15.32 1.12
N GLY A 246 14.98 -16.02 1.92
CA GLY A 246 14.00 -17.00 1.43
C GLY A 246 14.60 -18.38 1.14
N GLU A 247 13.91 -19.18 0.33
CA GLU A 247 14.32 -20.54 -0.04
C GLU A 247 15.72 -20.55 -0.68
N ASP A 248 16.68 -21.26 -0.06
CA ASP A 248 18.08 -21.28 -0.49
C ASP A 248 18.68 -22.69 -0.47
N SER A 249 19.23 -23.12 -1.61
CA SER A 249 19.78 -24.48 -1.75
C SER A 249 20.96 -24.77 -0.83
N ALA A 250 21.87 -23.81 -0.63
CA ALA A 250 23.05 -24.01 0.22
C ALA A 250 22.65 -24.03 1.69
N ALA A 251 21.71 -23.17 2.10
CA ALA A 251 21.19 -23.19 3.46
C ALA A 251 20.49 -24.51 3.78
N TYR A 252 19.65 -25.02 2.87
CA TYR A 252 19.02 -26.33 3.05
C TYR A 252 20.03 -27.48 3.04
N GLN A 253 21.04 -27.44 2.16
CA GLN A 253 22.11 -28.42 2.17
C GLN A 253 22.85 -28.42 3.52
N GLY A 254 23.19 -27.25 4.04
CA GLY A 254 23.82 -27.06 5.35
C GLY A 254 22.97 -27.58 6.51
N MET A 255 21.67 -27.26 6.51
CA MET A 255 20.69 -27.78 7.48
C MET A 255 20.59 -29.31 7.43
N GLY A 256 20.63 -29.90 6.22
CA GLY A 256 20.64 -31.34 6.03
C GLY A 256 21.90 -32.01 6.60
N LEU A 257 23.06 -31.39 6.42
CA LEU A 257 24.32 -31.85 7.00
C LEU A 257 24.31 -31.75 8.52
N VAL A 258 23.86 -30.61 9.08
CA VAL A 258 23.68 -30.43 10.53
C VAL A 258 22.75 -31.51 11.11
N ALA A 259 21.58 -31.71 10.49
CA ALA A 259 20.64 -32.73 10.92
C ALA A 259 21.26 -34.14 10.90
N THR A 260 22.05 -34.46 9.86
CA THR A 260 22.78 -35.73 9.75
C THR A 260 23.78 -35.92 10.88
N GLN A 261 24.56 -34.89 11.22
CA GLN A 261 25.54 -34.95 12.33
C GLN A 261 24.87 -35.08 13.70
N THR A 262 23.66 -34.54 13.84
CA THR A 262 22.84 -34.68 15.07
C THR A 262 21.92 -35.90 15.07
N GLU A 263 22.12 -36.84 14.13
CA GLU A 263 21.35 -38.08 13.98
C GLU A 263 19.84 -37.90 13.71
N GLN A 264 19.42 -36.72 13.24
CA GLN A 264 18.06 -36.40 12.82
C GLN A 264 17.87 -36.75 11.34
N PHE A 265 17.95 -38.04 11.00
CA PHE A 265 18.04 -38.49 9.61
C PHE A 265 16.77 -38.22 8.79
N GLU A 266 15.59 -38.19 9.41
CA GLU A 266 14.34 -37.85 8.71
C GLU A 266 14.30 -36.38 8.29
N ASP A 267 14.68 -35.47 9.20
CA ASP A 267 14.75 -34.03 8.92
C ASP A 267 15.83 -33.73 7.88
N ALA A 268 16.97 -34.44 7.97
CA ALA A 268 18.04 -34.35 6.98
C ALA A 268 17.53 -34.65 5.55
N CYS A 269 16.73 -35.71 5.39
CA CYS A 269 16.14 -36.07 4.09
C CYS A 269 15.22 -34.97 3.54
N GLU A 270 14.41 -34.35 4.40
CA GLU A 270 13.53 -33.25 3.98
C GLU A 270 14.33 -32.00 3.56
N TYR A 271 15.37 -31.65 4.31
CA TYR A 271 16.24 -30.53 3.94
C TYR A 271 16.97 -30.78 2.61
N PHE A 272 17.53 -31.98 2.40
CA PHE A 272 18.16 -32.29 1.11
C PHE A 272 17.18 -32.32 -0.06
N ARG A 273 15.94 -32.78 0.17
CA ARG A 273 14.87 -32.71 -0.83
C ARG A 273 14.60 -31.27 -1.24
N ARG A 274 14.48 -30.34 -0.27
CA ARG A 274 14.32 -28.90 -0.57
C ARG A 274 15.53 -28.32 -1.30
N ALA A 275 16.74 -28.70 -0.90
CA ALA A 275 17.96 -28.26 -1.55
C ALA A 275 18.02 -28.70 -3.04
N ASP A 276 17.60 -29.93 -3.34
CA ASP A 276 17.54 -30.50 -4.70
C ASP A 276 16.37 -29.94 -5.53
N LEU A 277 15.24 -29.56 -4.91
CA LEU A 277 14.18 -28.84 -5.62
C LEU A 277 14.65 -27.50 -6.19
N ILE A 278 15.57 -26.82 -5.48
CA ILE A 278 16.12 -25.53 -5.88
C ILE A 278 17.32 -25.71 -6.84
N ARG A 279 18.23 -26.64 -6.53
CA ARG A 279 19.40 -26.97 -7.36
C ARG A 279 19.39 -28.46 -7.72
N PRO A 280 18.59 -28.85 -8.73
CA PRO A 280 18.42 -30.25 -9.09
C PRO A 280 19.70 -30.86 -9.65
N ALA A 281 19.84 -32.17 -9.45
CA ALA A 281 20.91 -32.99 -10.04
C ALA A 281 22.33 -32.65 -9.52
N SER A 282 22.46 -31.94 -8.39
CA SER A 282 23.75 -31.72 -7.73
C SER A 282 24.26 -33.03 -7.11
N PRO A 283 25.42 -33.55 -7.55
CA PRO A 283 26.00 -34.77 -6.97
C PRO A 283 26.21 -34.64 -5.46
N GLU A 284 26.69 -33.49 -5.01
CA GLU A 284 27.01 -33.22 -3.61
C GLU A 284 25.79 -33.38 -2.71
N ILE A 285 24.65 -32.79 -3.10
CA ILE A 285 23.38 -32.91 -2.36
C ILE A 285 22.92 -34.38 -2.34
N LEU A 286 23.01 -35.07 -3.47
CA LEU A 286 22.51 -36.43 -3.61
C LEU A 286 23.34 -37.46 -2.83
N PHE A 287 24.65 -37.29 -2.74
CA PHE A 287 25.51 -38.12 -1.90
C PHE A 287 25.16 -37.97 -0.42
N CYS A 288 25.01 -36.72 0.04
CA CYS A 288 24.63 -36.44 1.42
C CYS A 288 23.22 -36.97 1.74
N TRP A 289 22.28 -36.77 0.82
CA TRP A 289 20.93 -37.28 0.96
C TRP A 289 20.88 -38.80 1.00
N TYR A 290 21.62 -39.50 0.13
CA TYR A 290 21.69 -40.96 0.14
C TYR A 290 22.18 -41.53 1.46
N ASN A 291 23.22 -40.95 2.03
CA ASN A 291 23.75 -41.38 3.32
C ASN A 291 22.72 -41.19 4.46
N ALA A 292 22.03 -40.05 4.48
CA ALA A 292 20.95 -39.81 5.45
C ALA A 292 19.76 -40.75 5.23
N ALA A 293 19.38 -41.00 3.98
CA ALA A 293 18.25 -41.85 3.60
C ALA A 293 18.49 -43.32 3.95
N LEU A 294 19.72 -43.82 3.81
CA LEU A 294 20.10 -45.17 4.26
C LEU A 294 19.90 -45.33 5.76
N LYS A 295 20.26 -44.32 6.56
CA LYS A 295 20.07 -44.32 8.02
C LYS A 295 18.61 -44.19 8.42
N ALA A 296 17.82 -43.43 7.66
CA ALA A 296 16.39 -43.25 7.89
C ALA A 296 15.53 -44.40 7.32
N GLY A 297 16.09 -45.29 6.48
CA GLY A 297 15.31 -46.28 5.73
C GLY A 297 14.37 -45.68 4.68
N LYS A 298 14.68 -44.47 4.17
CA LYS A 298 13.85 -43.70 3.21
C LYS A 298 14.53 -43.56 1.84
N THR A 299 15.18 -44.63 1.38
CA THR A 299 15.98 -44.61 0.14
C THR A 299 15.15 -44.48 -1.14
N GLU A 300 13.87 -44.83 -1.11
CA GLU A 300 12.96 -44.75 -2.26
C GLU A 300 12.81 -43.34 -2.84
N ASP A 301 12.89 -42.31 -1.99
CA ASP A 301 12.75 -40.91 -2.40
C ASP A 301 13.86 -40.44 -3.35
N LEU A 302 14.98 -41.17 -3.42
CA LEU A 302 16.15 -40.84 -4.23
C LEU A 302 16.13 -41.42 -5.64
N ARG A 303 15.18 -42.30 -5.97
CA ARG A 303 15.11 -42.96 -7.28
C ARG A 303 15.04 -41.95 -8.44
N LEU A 304 14.14 -40.98 -8.34
CA LEU A 304 13.94 -39.97 -9.39
C LEU A 304 15.08 -38.95 -9.43
N PRO A 305 15.52 -38.36 -8.30
CA PRO A 305 16.64 -37.43 -8.28
C PRO A 305 17.96 -38.02 -8.80
N LEU A 306 18.29 -39.28 -8.45
CA LEU A 306 19.51 -39.94 -8.94
C LEU A 306 19.44 -40.29 -10.41
N ALA A 307 18.28 -40.74 -10.91
CA ALA A 307 18.11 -40.99 -12.34
C ALA A 307 18.37 -39.72 -13.15
N ARG A 308 17.76 -38.60 -12.74
CA ARG A 308 17.97 -37.28 -13.35
C ARG A 308 19.44 -36.84 -13.26
N ALA A 309 20.11 -37.06 -12.13
CA ALA A 309 21.51 -36.69 -11.97
C ALA A 309 22.46 -37.49 -12.87
N CYS A 310 22.20 -38.79 -13.08
CA CYS A 310 22.98 -39.61 -14.01
C CYS A 310 22.78 -39.21 -15.49
N GLU A 311 21.63 -38.64 -15.84
CA GLU A 311 21.38 -38.09 -17.19
C GLU A 311 22.16 -36.80 -17.44
N VAL A 312 22.33 -35.96 -16.40
CA VAL A 312 23.09 -34.70 -16.48
C VAL A 312 24.60 -34.96 -16.37
N HIS A 313 25.00 -35.87 -15.49
CA HIS A 313 26.40 -36.18 -15.17
C HIS A 313 26.75 -37.59 -15.64
N THR A 314 26.70 -37.82 -16.95
CA THR A 314 26.87 -39.15 -17.58
C THR A 314 28.22 -39.81 -17.29
N ASP A 315 29.25 -39.04 -16.99
CA ASP A 315 30.60 -39.53 -16.68
C ASP A 315 30.88 -39.67 -15.18
N ASN A 316 29.93 -39.30 -14.30
CA ASN A 316 30.11 -39.39 -12.86
C ASN A 316 29.87 -40.83 -12.38
N LYS A 317 30.95 -41.59 -12.26
CA LYS A 317 30.94 -43.00 -11.85
C LYS A 317 30.31 -43.22 -10.47
N GLU A 318 30.48 -42.29 -9.54
CA GLU A 318 29.95 -42.41 -8.18
C GLU A 318 28.41 -42.34 -8.18
N LEU A 319 27.84 -41.42 -8.96
CA LEU A 319 26.37 -41.35 -9.12
C LEU A 319 25.79 -42.60 -9.78
N ILE A 320 26.49 -43.15 -10.78
CA ILE A 320 26.08 -44.40 -11.45
C ILE A 320 26.07 -45.56 -10.46
N ILE A 321 27.15 -45.75 -9.70
CA ILE A 321 27.26 -46.80 -8.68
C ILE A 321 26.15 -46.66 -7.64
N LEU A 322 25.89 -45.44 -7.19
CA LEU A 322 24.92 -45.18 -6.13
C LEU A 322 23.48 -45.41 -6.61
N LYS A 323 23.18 -45.08 -7.86
CA LYS A 323 21.92 -45.44 -8.53
C LYS A 323 21.76 -46.96 -8.69
N GLU A 324 22.81 -47.67 -9.12
CA GLU A 324 22.79 -49.13 -9.26
C GLU A 324 22.60 -49.82 -7.91
N THR A 325 23.35 -49.38 -6.89
CA THR A 325 23.23 -49.89 -5.51
C THR A 325 21.81 -49.70 -4.97
N LEU A 326 21.19 -48.54 -5.21
CA LEU A 326 19.82 -48.29 -4.81
C LEU A 326 18.84 -49.27 -5.47
N LEU A 327 19.03 -49.59 -6.74
CA LEU A 327 18.18 -50.54 -7.48
C LEU A 327 18.33 -51.98 -7.01
N GLU A 328 19.46 -52.36 -6.43
CA GLU A 328 19.70 -53.70 -5.87
C GLU A 328 19.13 -53.87 -4.45
N THR A 329 18.94 -52.78 -3.71
CA THR A 329 18.46 -52.79 -2.32
C THR A 329 16.93 -52.75 -2.13
N LEU A 330 16.16 -52.70 -3.23
CA LEU A 330 14.69 -52.61 -3.25
C LEU A 330 14.02 -53.93 -3.67
#